data_AF-A0A7T3RBA3-F1
#
_entry.id   AF-A0A7T3RBA3-F1
#
_cell.length_a   1.000
_cell.length_b   1.000
_cell.length_c   1.000
_cell.angle_alpha   90.00
_cell.angle_beta   90.00
_cell.angle_gamma   90.00
#
_symmetry.space_group_name_H-M   'P 1'
#
loop_
_entity.id
_entity.type
_entity.pdbx_description
1 polymer ?
#
loop_
_entity_poly.entity_id
_entity_poly.type
_entity_poly.pdbx_seq_one_letter_code
_entity_poly.pdbx_strand_id
1 'polypeptide(L)'
;MQSLKARILRIIATILGFFGISSTFVACYGVPINAIGGRIFFDENNNSSYDEGEEIKGLSVKLEDTSETILTDENGDFYFIVSQNMEEGTLLIEDTDGEENGGKFKTKKIKRSVYDGDLIKMEKDN
;
A
#
# COMPACT_ATOMS: atom_id res chain seq x y z
N MET A 1 -29.83 -16.45 63.81
CA MET A 1 -28.85 -16.81 62.74
C MET A 1 -29.39 -16.76 61.31
N GLN A 2 -30.66 -16.43 61.05
CA GLN A 2 -31.22 -16.39 59.68
C GLN A 2 -31.06 -15.03 58.97
N SER A 3 -30.93 -13.94 59.71
CA SER A 3 -30.80 -12.58 59.13
C SER A 3 -29.42 -12.28 58.55
N LEU A 4 -28.36 -12.89 59.09
CA LEU A 4 -26.99 -12.70 58.61
C LEU A 4 -26.76 -13.42 57.27
N LYS A 5 -27.31 -14.64 57.12
CA LYS A 5 -27.23 -15.44 55.88
C LYS A 5 -27.90 -14.73 54.70
N ALA A 6 -29.08 -14.12 54.93
CA ALA A 6 -29.81 -13.39 53.89
C ALA A 6 -29.10 -12.08 53.46
N ARG A 7 -28.41 -11.39 54.38
CA ARG A 7 -27.61 -10.20 54.07
C ARG A 7 -26.35 -10.56 53.27
N ILE A 8 -25.68 -11.66 53.64
CA ILE A 8 -24.51 -12.17 52.92
C ILE A 8 -24.90 -12.63 51.50
N LEU A 9 -26.03 -13.32 51.35
CA LEU A 9 -26.51 -13.79 50.05
C LEU A 9 -26.83 -12.65 49.07
N ARG A 10 -27.38 -11.54 49.57
CA ARG A 10 -27.63 -10.34 48.76
C ARG A 10 -26.35 -9.66 48.28
N ILE A 11 -25.33 -9.58 49.14
CA ILE A 11 -24.04 -8.98 48.79
C ILE A 11 -23.33 -9.80 47.70
N ILE A 12 -23.36 -11.13 47.80
CA ILE A 12 -22.77 -12.04 46.80
C ILE A 12 -23.49 -11.91 45.44
N ALA A 13 -24.82 -11.83 45.43
CA ALA A 13 -25.59 -11.67 44.20
C ALA A 13 -25.33 -10.34 43.48
N THR A 14 -25.11 -9.24 44.23
CA THR A 14 -24.77 -7.93 43.64
C THR A 14 -23.36 -7.90 43.05
N ILE A 15 -22.39 -8.60 43.66
CA ILE A 15 -21.01 -8.68 43.15
C ILE A 15 -20.94 -9.53 41.86
N LEU A 16 -21.66 -10.66 41.81
CA LEU A 16 -21.75 -11.52 40.62
C LEU A 16 -22.42 -10.83 39.42
N GLY A 17 -23.38 -9.93 39.67
CA GLY A 17 -24.03 -9.13 38.61
C GLY A 17 -23.11 -8.06 37.98
N PHE A 18 -22.00 -7.71 38.62
CA PHE A 18 -21.09 -6.64 38.17
C PHE A 18 -19.93 -7.14 37.31
N PHE A 19 -19.64 -8.46 37.30
CA PHE A 19 -18.59 -9.05 36.47
C PHE A 19 -19.03 -9.30 35.01
N GLY A 20 -20.30 -9.06 34.68
CA GLY A 20 -20.86 -9.35 33.35
C GLY A 20 -20.63 -8.30 32.28
N ILE A 21 -20.00 -7.16 32.59
CA ILE A 21 -19.80 -6.08 31.60
C ILE A 21 -18.33 -5.68 31.55
N SER A 22 -17.54 -6.50 30.87
CA SER A 22 -16.45 -5.96 30.07
C SER A 22 -16.28 -6.85 28.85
N SER A 23 -17.32 -6.89 28.02
CA SER A 23 -17.18 -7.32 26.64
C SER A 23 -16.39 -6.23 25.95
N THR A 24 -15.06 -6.32 25.98
CA THR A 24 -14.21 -5.43 25.20
C THR A 24 -14.44 -5.76 23.74
N PHE A 25 -15.30 -4.99 23.08
CA PHE A 25 -15.36 -4.94 21.63
C PHE A 25 -14.01 -4.37 21.16
N VAL A 26 -13.09 -5.25 20.77
CA VAL A 26 -11.99 -4.84 19.90
C VAL A 26 -12.64 -4.52 18.56
N ALA A 27 -12.99 -3.25 18.36
CA ALA A 27 -13.27 -2.74 17.04
C ALA A 27 -11.94 -2.74 16.28
N CYS A 28 -11.81 -3.65 15.31
CA CYS A 28 -10.72 -3.64 14.35
C CYS A 28 -10.92 -2.41 13.46
N TYR A 29 -10.45 -1.25 13.91
CA TYR A 29 -10.35 -0.08 13.05
C TYR A 29 -9.22 -0.39 12.07
N GLY A 30 -9.60 -0.90 10.89
CA GLY A 30 -8.67 -0.97 9.77
C GLY A 30 -8.11 0.43 9.55
N VAL A 31 -6.81 0.57 9.78
CA VAL A 31 -6.07 1.81 9.51
C VAL A 31 -6.20 2.02 8.00
N PRO A 32 -6.85 3.10 7.49
CA PRO A 32 -6.82 3.40 6.07
C PRO A 32 -5.39 3.28 5.55
N ILE A 33 -5.16 2.44 4.55
CA ILE A 33 -3.87 2.33 3.90
C ILE A 33 -3.93 3.18 2.63
N ASN A 34 -3.07 4.18 2.57
CA ASN A 34 -2.85 4.95 1.35
C ASN A 34 -1.89 4.14 0.47
N ALA A 35 -2.08 4.17 -0.85
CA ALA A 35 -1.17 3.50 -1.76
C ALA A 35 -0.82 4.38 -2.97
N ILE A 36 0.42 4.27 -3.43
CA ILE A 36 0.89 4.83 -4.69
C ILE A 36 1.27 3.65 -5.56
N GLY A 37 0.65 3.52 -6.72
CA GLY A 37 0.96 2.43 -7.65
C GLY A 37 0.79 2.89 -9.08
N GLY A 38 1.05 2.00 -10.01
CA GLY A 38 0.88 2.27 -11.43
C GLY A 38 1.46 1.16 -12.27
N ARG A 39 1.31 1.32 -13.58
CA ARG A 39 1.88 0.41 -14.58
C ARG A 39 2.91 1.14 -15.42
N ILE A 40 4.07 0.54 -15.58
CA ILE A 40 5.15 1.05 -16.41
C ILE A 40 5.20 0.26 -17.72
N PHE A 41 5.23 0.98 -18.84
CA PHE A 41 5.24 0.40 -20.17
C PHE A 41 6.11 1.22 -21.15
N PHE A 42 6.54 0.57 -22.22
CA PHE A 42 7.25 1.19 -23.33
C PHE A 42 6.37 1.19 -24.58
N ASP A 43 5.89 2.36 -24.96
CA ASP A 43 5.10 2.57 -26.18
C ASP A 43 6.00 2.42 -27.42
N GLU A 44 6.05 1.20 -27.97
CA GLU A 44 6.89 0.84 -29.11
C GLU A 44 6.26 1.31 -30.42
N ASN A 45 4.93 1.27 -30.50
CA ASN A 45 4.18 1.65 -31.69
C ASN A 45 3.85 3.17 -31.75
N ASN A 46 4.20 3.91 -30.70
CA ASN A 46 4.01 5.34 -30.51
C ASN A 46 2.55 5.80 -30.59
N ASN A 47 1.61 4.99 -30.10
CA ASN A 47 0.17 5.31 -30.10
C ASN A 47 -0.31 6.02 -28.81
N SER A 48 0.60 6.23 -27.84
CA SER A 48 0.31 6.87 -26.54
C SER A 48 -0.71 6.14 -25.66
N SER A 49 -0.94 4.86 -25.93
CA SER A 49 -1.72 3.95 -25.09
C SER A 49 -0.88 2.74 -24.71
N TYR A 50 -1.31 2.02 -23.69
CA TYR A 50 -0.72 0.74 -23.34
C TYR A 50 -1.30 -0.34 -24.26
N ASP A 51 -0.43 -1.09 -24.93
CA ASP A 51 -0.78 -2.34 -25.60
C ASP A 51 -0.19 -3.56 -24.87
N GLU A 52 -0.84 -4.70 -25.03
CA GLU A 52 -0.37 -5.97 -24.46
C GLU A 52 1.01 -6.34 -25.05
N GLY A 53 1.99 -6.62 -24.19
CA GLY A 53 3.37 -6.89 -24.58
C GLY A 53 4.31 -5.68 -24.49
N GLU A 54 3.79 -4.49 -24.16
CA GLU A 54 4.59 -3.29 -23.93
C GLU A 54 4.97 -3.10 -22.45
N GLU A 55 4.53 -4.00 -21.57
CA GLU A 55 4.91 -3.97 -20.15
C GLU A 55 6.41 -4.13 -19.92
N ILE A 56 6.93 -3.37 -18.95
CA ILE A 56 8.35 -3.45 -18.57
C ILE A 56 8.47 -4.04 -17.17
N LYS A 57 8.89 -5.30 -17.11
CA LYS A 57 9.29 -5.98 -15.86
C LYS A 57 10.64 -5.46 -15.38
N GLY A 58 10.94 -5.59 -14.08
CA GLY A 58 12.29 -5.45 -13.55
C GLY A 58 12.79 -4.01 -13.35
N LEU A 59 12.00 -2.98 -13.66
CA LEU A 59 12.41 -1.59 -13.43
C LEU A 59 12.41 -1.26 -11.93
N SER A 60 13.48 -0.58 -11.49
CA SER A 60 13.62 -0.12 -10.12
C SER A 60 12.82 1.16 -9.91
N VAL A 61 11.71 1.05 -9.20
CA VAL A 61 10.90 2.19 -8.76
C VAL A 61 11.26 2.51 -7.33
N LYS A 62 11.72 3.73 -7.08
CA LYS A 62 12.04 4.24 -5.75
C LYS A 62 11.07 5.35 -5.36
N LEU A 63 10.44 5.21 -4.20
CA LEU A 63 9.67 6.28 -3.58
C LEU A 63 10.61 7.14 -2.72
N GLU A 64 10.90 8.37 -3.16
CA GLU A 64 11.88 9.23 -2.46
C GLU A 64 11.45 9.57 -1.04
N ASP A 65 10.16 9.71 -0.79
CA ASP A 65 9.60 10.09 0.52
C ASP A 65 9.77 9.00 1.58
N THR A 66 9.81 7.72 1.18
CA THR A 66 9.99 6.58 2.10
C THR A 66 11.35 5.89 1.93
N SER A 67 12.13 6.27 0.92
CA SER A 67 13.34 5.56 0.46
C SER A 67 13.12 4.08 0.16
N GLU A 68 11.87 3.65 -0.02
CA GLU A 68 11.52 2.29 -0.42
C GLU A 68 11.78 2.11 -1.91
N THR A 69 12.26 0.94 -2.29
CA THR A 69 12.54 0.59 -3.69
C THR A 69 11.92 -0.76 -3.98
N ILE A 70 11.13 -0.83 -5.05
CA ILE A 70 10.48 -2.04 -5.53
C ILE A 70 10.77 -2.22 -7.01
N LEU A 71 10.77 -3.46 -7.46
CA LEU A 71 10.89 -3.80 -8.88
C LEU A 71 9.50 -3.96 -9.47
N THR A 72 9.31 -3.54 -10.71
CA THR A 72 8.07 -3.82 -11.44
C THR A 72 7.89 -5.32 -11.66
N ASP A 73 6.63 -5.77 -11.57
CA ASP A 73 6.28 -7.17 -11.77
C ASP A 73 6.21 -7.56 -13.26
N GLU A 74 5.75 -8.78 -13.55
CA GLU A 74 5.67 -9.30 -14.92
C GLU A 74 4.73 -8.52 -15.83
N ASN A 75 3.79 -7.76 -15.26
CA ASN A 75 2.85 -6.91 -15.99
C ASN A 75 3.30 -5.43 -16.00
N GLY A 76 4.49 -5.13 -15.48
CA GLY A 76 4.98 -3.77 -15.32
C GLY A 76 4.33 -3.02 -14.16
N ASP A 77 3.58 -3.70 -13.30
CA ASP A 77 2.86 -3.09 -12.19
C ASP A 77 3.76 -2.93 -10.96
N PHE A 78 3.50 -1.89 -10.17
CA PHE A 78 4.16 -1.66 -8.88
C PHE A 78 3.20 -0.99 -7.89
N TYR A 79 3.45 -1.16 -6.59
CA TYR A 79 2.66 -0.55 -5.54
C TYR A 79 3.48 -0.30 -4.26
N PHE A 80 3.29 0.86 -3.66
CA PHE A 80 3.82 1.25 -2.35
C PHE A 80 2.67 1.49 -1.38
N ILE A 81 2.81 0.98 -0.17
CA ILE A 81 1.89 1.31 0.93
C ILE A 81 2.47 2.51 1.67
N VAL A 82 1.75 3.62 1.66
CA VAL A 82 2.19 4.88 2.26
C VAL A 82 1.32 5.27 3.46
N SER A 83 1.84 6.18 4.27
CA SER A 83 1.13 6.70 5.45
C SER A 83 -0.10 7.52 5.05
N GLN A 84 -1.14 7.53 5.90
CA GLN A 84 -2.40 8.26 5.65
C GLN A 84 -2.23 9.75 5.45
N ASN A 85 -1.19 10.34 6.02
CA ASN A 85 -0.91 11.77 5.94
C ASN A 85 -0.18 12.15 4.64
N MET A 86 0.14 11.18 3.80
CA MET A 86 0.78 11.40 2.51
C MET A 86 -0.32 11.52 1.46
N GLU A 87 -0.36 12.65 0.77
CA GLU A 87 -1.29 12.92 -0.34
C GLU A 87 -0.60 12.76 -1.70
N GLU A 88 0.73 12.88 -1.73
CA GLU A 88 1.56 12.81 -2.92
C GLU A 88 2.93 12.24 -2.57
N GLY A 89 3.56 11.60 -3.55
CA GLY A 89 4.92 11.07 -3.45
C GLY A 89 5.72 11.27 -4.73
N THR A 90 7.04 11.32 -4.60
CA THR A 90 7.94 11.44 -5.74
C THR A 90 8.57 10.09 -6.05
N LEU A 91 8.30 9.59 -7.25
CA LEU A 91 8.86 8.36 -7.78
C LEU A 91 10.07 8.65 -8.64
N LEU A 92 11.15 7.91 -8.39
CA LEU A 92 12.34 7.84 -9.22
C LEU A 92 12.38 6.44 -9.83
N ILE A 93 12.20 6.35 -11.14
CA ILE A 93 12.22 5.11 -11.90
C ILE A 93 13.55 5.02 -12.61
N GLU A 94 14.29 3.96 -12.33
CA GLU A 94 15.63 3.71 -12.83
C GLU A 94 15.69 2.31 -13.44
N ASP A 95 16.39 2.23 -14.56
CA ASP A 95 16.79 0.96 -15.13
C ASP A 95 18.13 0.54 -14.51
N THR A 96 18.10 -0.49 -13.68
CA THR A 96 19.27 -1.00 -12.96
C THR A 96 19.92 -2.19 -13.63
N ASP A 97 19.26 -2.85 -14.57
CA ASP A 97 19.75 -4.07 -15.24
C ASP A 97 20.17 -3.85 -16.70
N GLY A 98 19.83 -2.69 -17.29
CA GLY A 98 20.37 -2.27 -18.56
C GLY A 98 19.60 -2.81 -19.76
N GLU A 99 19.83 -4.04 -20.21
CA GLU A 99 19.15 -4.59 -21.40
C GLU A 99 18.17 -5.73 -21.08
N GLU A 100 18.17 -6.24 -19.84
CA GLU A 100 17.39 -7.42 -19.45
C GLU A 100 15.87 -7.16 -19.47
N ASN A 101 15.45 -5.89 -19.39
CA ASN A 101 14.05 -5.46 -19.43
C ASN A 101 13.53 -5.09 -20.83
N GLY A 102 14.19 -5.54 -21.91
CA GLY A 102 13.80 -5.20 -23.29
C GLY A 102 14.47 -3.92 -23.82
N GLY A 103 15.53 -3.47 -23.14
CA GLY A 103 16.41 -2.38 -23.54
C GLY A 103 16.70 -1.42 -22.40
N LYS A 104 17.60 -0.47 -22.66
CA LYS A 104 18.01 0.54 -21.68
C LYS A 104 16.98 1.65 -21.61
N PHE A 105 16.41 1.91 -20.44
CA PHE A 105 15.44 2.99 -20.24
C PHE A 105 16.05 4.20 -19.52
N LYS A 106 15.59 5.39 -19.91
CA LYS A 106 15.99 6.64 -19.25
C LYS A 106 15.40 6.71 -17.85
N THR A 107 16.21 7.18 -16.91
CA THR A 107 15.73 7.53 -15.57
C THR A 107 14.61 8.56 -15.65
N LYS A 108 13.50 8.29 -14.98
CA LYS A 108 12.32 9.16 -14.97
C LYS A 108 11.94 9.51 -13.54
N LYS A 109 11.83 10.81 -13.26
CA LYS A 109 11.37 11.33 -11.98
C LYS A 109 9.99 11.96 -12.14
N ILE A 110 9.01 11.48 -11.39
CA ILE A 110 7.61 11.95 -11.47
C ILE A 110 7.02 12.11 -10.08
N LYS A 111 6.12 13.07 -9.93
CA LYS A 111 5.31 13.24 -8.73
C LYS A 111 3.94 12.60 -8.97
N ARG A 112 3.45 11.81 -8.02
CA ARG A 112 2.17 11.09 -8.10
C ARG A 112 1.33 11.31 -6.86
N SER A 113 0.03 11.49 -7.04
CA SER A 113 -0.89 11.50 -5.91
C SER A 113 -1.12 10.09 -5.40
N VAL A 114 -1.41 9.99 -4.11
CA VAL A 114 -1.93 8.75 -3.54
C VAL A 114 -3.27 8.43 -4.20
N TYR A 115 -3.50 7.14 -4.49
CA TYR A 115 -4.65 6.60 -5.24
C TYR A 115 -4.64 6.81 -6.76
N ASP A 116 -3.56 7.36 -7.31
CA ASP A 116 -3.40 7.52 -8.75
C ASP A 116 -2.81 6.23 -9.35
N GLY A 117 -3.66 5.36 -9.91
CA GLY A 117 -3.28 4.09 -10.56
C GLY A 117 -2.91 4.27 -12.02
N ASP A 118 -2.11 5.29 -12.33
CA ASP A 118 -1.92 5.77 -13.68
C ASP A 118 -0.86 4.99 -14.47
N LEU A 119 -0.99 5.05 -15.80
CA LEU A 119 0.00 4.51 -16.73
C LEU A 119 1.23 5.43 -16.83
N ILE A 120 2.42 4.84 -16.84
CA ILE A 120 3.70 5.54 -16.92
C ILE A 120 4.46 5.05 -18.15
N LYS A 121 4.48 5.88 -19.19
CA LYS A 121 5.29 5.65 -20.39
C LYS A 121 6.77 5.93 -20.11
N MET A 122 7.64 4.99 -20.40
CA MET A 122 9.10 5.14 -20.36
C MET A 122 9.67 5.44 -21.76
N GLU A 123 10.87 6.01 -21.78
CA GLU A 123 11.64 6.24 -23.00
C GLU A 123 12.95 5.44 -22.96
N LYS A 124 13.40 4.92 -24.10
CA LYS A 124 14.71 4.28 -24.21
C LYS A 124 15.86 5.31 -24.16
N ASP A 125 16.97 4.91 -23.56
CA ASP A 125 18.24 5.63 -23.55
C ASP A 125 19.01 5.25 -24.82
N ASN A 126 19.09 6.18 -25.77
CA ASN A 126 19.73 5.98 -27.09
C ASN A 126 21.26 5.93 -27.03
#